data_AF-A0A3R7V2X5-F1
#
_entry.id   AF-A0A3R7V2X5-F1
#
_cell.length_a   1.000
_cell.length_b   1.000
_cell.length_c   1.000
_cell.angle_alpha   90.00
_cell.angle_beta   90.00
_cell.angle_gamma   90.00
#
_symmetry.space_group_name_H-M   'P 1'
#
loop_
_entity.id
_entity.type
_entity.pdbx_description
1 polymer ?
#
loop_
_entity_poly.entity_id
_entity_poly.type
_entity_poly.pdbx_seq_one_letter_code
_entity_poly.pdbx_strand_id
1 'polypeptide(L)' 'MKINKIIIFLFFFSISLSNASNTIEDPNMIFKNLRCLVCQGQSIADSNSEFAQTIKLVVVDQIKSGKS' A
#
# COMPACT_ATOMS: atom_id res chain seq x y z
N MET A 1 -44.78 -10.94 9.86
CA MET A 1 -44.32 -9.54 9.98
C MET A 1 -43.06 -9.34 10.83
N LYS A 2 -42.77 -10.19 11.85
CA LYS A 2 -41.55 -10.07 12.68
C LYS A 2 -40.26 -10.57 11.99
N ILE A 3 -40.33 -11.67 11.24
CA ILE A 3 -39.18 -12.23 10.50
C ILE A 3 -38.67 -11.29 9.39
N ASN A 4 -39.55 -10.63 8.62
CA ASN A 4 -39.12 -9.68 7.58
C ASN A 4 -38.30 -8.50 8.14
N LYS A 5 -38.60 -8.05 9.37
CA LYS A 5 -37.84 -6.96 10.00
C LYS A 5 -36.42 -7.40 10.41
N ILE A 6 -36.25 -8.66 10.79
CA ILE A 6 -34.93 -9.25 11.13
C ILE A 6 -34.05 -9.37 9.88
N ILE A 7 -34.65 -9.79 8.74
CA ILE A 7 -33.93 -9.90 7.46
C ILE A 7 -33.44 -8.53 6.98
N ILE A 8 -34.28 -7.50 7.10
CA ILE A 8 -33.93 -6.11 6.76
C ILE A 8 -32.80 -5.59 7.65
N PHE A 9 -32.83 -5.89 8.94
CA PHE A 9 -31.78 -5.49 9.89
C PHE A 9 -30.43 -6.16 9.58
N LEU A 10 -30.43 -7.46 9.26
CA LEU A 10 -29.23 -8.19 8.85
C LEU A 10 -28.64 -7.63 7.55
N PHE A 11 -29.47 -7.26 6.59
CA PHE A 11 -29.03 -6.67 5.33
C PHE A 11 -28.33 -5.31 5.53
N PHE A 12 -28.88 -4.45 6.40
CA PHE A 12 -28.25 -3.17 6.75
C PHE A 12 -26.94 -3.36 7.53
N PHE A 13 -26.84 -4.38 8.39
CA PHE A 13 -25.62 -4.67 9.14
C PHE A 13 -24.46 -5.12 8.24
N SER A 14 -24.74 -5.87 7.17
CA SER A 14 -23.73 -6.30 6.20
C SER A 14 -23.09 -5.15 5.43
N ILE A 15 -23.83 -4.05 5.21
CA ILE A 15 -23.33 -2.86 4.48
C ILE A 15 -22.31 -2.07 5.33
N SER A 16 -22.43 -2.11 6.66
CA SER A 16 -21.55 -1.38 7.58
C SER A 16 -20.14 -1.98 7.73
N LEU A 17 -19.83 -3.13 7.10
CA LEU A 17 -18.58 -3.87 7.32
C LEU A 17 -17.54 -3.76 6.19
N SER A 18 -17.65 -2.80 5.26
CA SER A 18 -16.62 -2.61 4.23
C SER A 18 -15.87 -1.28 4.37
N ASN A 19 -14.74 -1.31 5.08
CA ASN A 19 -13.67 -0.32 4.93
C ASN A 19 -12.38 -1.06 4.51
N ALA A 20 -12.29 -1.41 3.24
CA ALA A 20 -11.00 -1.73 2.63
C ALA A 20 -10.33 -0.41 2.27
N SER A 21 -9.65 0.22 3.24
CA SER A 21 -8.72 1.29 2.93
C SER A 21 -7.54 0.66 2.21
N ASN A 22 -7.63 0.56 0.88
CA ASN A 22 -6.47 0.42 0.02
C ASN A 22 -5.71 1.74 0.12
N THR A 23 -5.06 2.00 1.25
CA THR A 23 -4.10 3.08 1.33
C THR A 23 -3.01 2.69 0.34
N ILE A 24 -3.00 3.36 -0.81
CA ILE A 24 -1.90 3.31 -1.74
C ILE A 24 -0.69 3.69 -0.90
N GLU A 25 0.13 2.69 -0.53
CA GLU A 25 1.38 2.87 0.17
C GLU A 25 2.16 3.90 -0.64
N ASP A 26 2.31 5.13 -0.13
CA ASP A 26 3.08 6.16 -0.81
C ASP A 26 4.49 5.61 -1.02
N PRO A 27 4.92 5.31 -2.26
CA PRO A 27 6.21 4.68 -2.52
C PRO A 27 7.36 5.52 -1.96
N ASN A 28 7.15 6.84 -1.83
CA ASN A 28 8.11 7.77 -1.27
C ASN A 28 8.42 7.47 0.21
N MET A 29 7.47 6.94 0.97
CA MET A 29 7.70 6.53 2.36
C MET A 29 8.67 5.35 2.42
N ILE A 30 8.56 4.41 1.49
CA ILE A 30 9.50 3.29 1.36
C ILE A 30 10.87 3.79 0.88
N PHE A 31 10.91 4.66 -0.14
CA PHE A 31 12.17 5.17 -0.69
C PHE A 31 13.02 5.92 0.34
N LYS A 32 12.40 6.65 1.28
CA LYS A 32 13.12 7.38 2.35
C LYS A 32 13.76 6.45 3.38
N ASN A 33 13.19 5.29 3.61
CA ASN A 33 13.67 4.32 4.60
C ASN A 33 14.62 3.28 3.99
N LEU A 34 14.56 3.07 2.68
CA LEU A 34 15.44 2.13 1.98
C LEU A 34 16.83 2.76 1.74
N ARG A 35 17.88 2.08 2.22
CA ARG A 35 19.29 2.54 2.12
C ARG A 35 20.02 1.84 0.98
N CYS A 36 20.82 2.59 0.23
CA CYS A 36 21.63 2.07 -0.88
C CYS A 36 23.12 1.98 -0.50
N LEU A 37 23.64 0.77 -0.29
CA LEU A 37 25.05 0.53 0.07
C LEU A 37 26.03 0.96 -1.04
N VAL A 38 25.65 0.78 -2.31
CA VAL A 38 26.47 1.21 -3.45
C VAL A 38 26.41 2.71 -3.71
N CYS A 39 25.45 3.41 -3.09
CA CYS A 39 25.25 4.86 -3.19
C CYS A 39 25.78 5.60 -1.94
N GLN A 40 26.86 5.10 -1.32
CA GLN A 40 27.41 5.66 -0.08
C GLN A 40 26.41 5.71 1.10
N GLY A 41 25.43 4.82 1.13
CA GLY A 41 24.44 4.76 2.21
C GLY A 41 23.34 5.83 2.14
N GLN A 42 23.22 6.55 1.02
CA GLN A 42 22.08 7.45 0.78
C GLN A 42 20.75 6.69 0.79
N SER A 43 19.65 7.41 1.06
CA SER A 43 18.32 6.86 0.84
C SER A 43 18.07 6.66 -0.66
N ILE A 44 17.19 5.73 -1.02
CA ILE A 44 16.75 5.57 -2.41
C ILE A 44 15.98 6.81 -2.87
N ALA A 45 15.30 7.52 -1.96
CA ALA A 45 14.60 8.77 -2.29
C ALA A 45 15.59 9.84 -2.80
N ASP A 46 16.72 10.02 -2.13
CA ASP A 46 17.67 11.09 -2.39
C ASP A 46 18.73 10.73 -3.45
N SER A 47 18.92 9.44 -3.73
CA SER A 47 19.95 9.00 -4.68
C SER A 47 19.50 9.12 -6.13
N ASN A 48 20.38 9.70 -6.96
CA ASN A 48 20.23 9.81 -8.42
C ASN A 48 21.05 8.78 -9.20
N SER A 49 21.66 7.78 -8.53
CA SER A 49 22.38 6.71 -9.21
C SER A 49 21.46 5.84 -10.05
N GLU A 50 21.99 5.26 -11.14
CA GLU A 50 21.24 4.31 -11.98
C GLU A 50 20.66 3.16 -11.15
N PHE A 51 21.45 2.63 -10.21
CA PHE A 51 21.00 1.58 -9.30
C PHE A 51 19.79 2.01 -8.46
N ALA A 52 19.80 3.22 -7.88
CA ALA A 52 18.67 3.71 -7.11
C ALA A 52 17.41 3.90 -7.98
N GLN A 53 17.56 4.30 -9.24
CA GLN A 53 16.44 4.38 -10.19
C GLN A 53 15.84 3.00 -10.48
N THR A 54 16.68 1.98 -10.68
CA THR A 54 16.21 0.59 -10.83
C THR A 54 15.44 0.12 -9.60
N ILE A 55 15.95 0.40 -8.39
CA ILE A 55 15.27 0.01 -7.15
C ILE A 55 13.92 0.72 -7.00
N LYS A 56 13.78 1.99 -7.40
CA LYS A 56 12.48 2.69 -7.42
C LYS A 56 11.46 1.93 -8.26
N LEU A 57 11.85 1.48 -9.46
CA LEU A 57 10.99 0.68 -10.33
C LEU A 57 10.61 -0.65 -9.69
N VAL A 58 11.58 -1.36 -9.11
CA VAL A 58 11.35 -2.65 -8.43
C VAL A 58 10.35 -2.49 -7.29
N VAL A 59 10.52 -1.49 -6.43
CA VAL A 59 9.60 -1.23 -5.30
C VAL A 59 8.19 -0.93 -5.81
N VAL A 60 8.05 -0.09 -6.83
CA VAL A 60 6.74 0.19 -7.45
C VAL A 60 6.07 -1.09 -7.97
N ASP A 61 6.84 -1.98 -8.60
CA ASP A 61 6.32 -3.26 -9.10
C ASP A 61 5.92 -4.21 -7.96
N GLN A 62 6.64 -4.22 -6.84
CA GLN A 62 6.26 -5.00 -5.65
C GLN A 62 4.95 -4.49 -5.03
N ILE A 63 4.77 -3.17 -4.93
CA ILE A 63 3.53 -2.56 -4.43
C ILE A 63 2.36 -2.92 -5.34
N LYS A 64 2.53 -2.80 -6.67
CA LYS A 64 1.52 -3.22 -7.66
C LYS A 64 1.20 -4.70 -7.58
N SER A 65 2.15 -5.53 -7.17
CA SER A 65 1.97 -6.97 -6.97
C SER A 65 1.28 -7.32 -5.63
N GLY A 66 0.86 -6.31 -4.85
CA GLY A 66 0.17 -6.50 -3.58
C GLY A 66 1.09 -6.84 -2.41
N LYS A 67 2.40 -6.55 -2.51
CA LYS A 67 3.32 -6.66 -1.38
C LYS A 67 3.37 -5.34 -0.60
N SER A 68 3.42 -5.47 0.72
CA SER A 68 3.40 -4.40 1.71
C SER A 68 4.51 -4.63 2.73
#